data_AF-A0A1F8QYK0-F1
#
_entry.id   AF-A0A1F8QYK0-F1
#
_cell.length_a   1.000
_cell.length_b   1.000
_cell.length_c   1.000
_cell.angle_alpha   90.00
_cell.angle_beta   90.00
_cell.angle_gamma   90.00
#
_symmetry.space_group_name_H-M   'P 1'
#
loop_
_entity.id
_entity.type
_entity.pdbx_description
1 polymer ?
#
loop_
_entity_poly.entity_id
_entity_poly.type
_entity_poly.pdbx_seq_one_letter_code
_entity_poly.pdbx_strand_id
1 'polypeptide(L)'
;MGAGLPIMGIDSVGIGDTIQDGQTGFLATDDLSSFTAKLTRLCLDSNLRTQMGRAARKTSGAYAIEQTTEAMLKLYEQLIHAPRPKARKRTARMRAILKDLMGEAR
;
A
#
# COMPACT_ATOMS: atom_id res chain seq x y z
N MET A 1 -6.21 -4.09 15.21
CA MET A 1 -4.90 -3.51 14.81
C MET A 1 -4.19 -3.03 16.07
N GLY A 2 -3.79 -1.75 16.20
CA GLY A 2 -3.03 -1.26 17.35
C GLY A 2 -3.73 -1.54 18.69
N ALA A 3 -5.01 -1.22 18.85
CA ALA A 3 -5.69 -1.47 20.14
C ALA A 3 -6.00 -2.95 20.45
N GLY A 4 -5.62 -3.90 19.58
CA GLY A 4 -5.93 -5.33 19.76
C GLY A 4 -7.40 -5.71 19.56
N LEU A 5 -8.15 -4.87 18.85
CA LEU A 5 -9.51 -5.16 18.41
C LEU A 5 -9.54 -5.62 16.94
N PRO A 6 -10.46 -6.53 16.58
CA PRO A 6 -10.74 -6.87 15.19
C PRO A 6 -11.39 -5.68 14.47
N ILE A 7 -11.21 -5.61 13.15
CA ILE A 7 -11.82 -4.54 12.34
C ILE A 7 -12.97 -5.10 11.53
N MET A 8 -14.00 -4.29 11.34
CA MET A 8 -14.98 -4.50 10.29
C MET A 8 -14.83 -3.27 9.37
N GLY A 9 -14.61 -3.50 8.08
CA GLY A 9 -14.41 -2.43 7.09
C GLY A 9 -15.18 -2.73 5.80
N ILE A 10 -15.38 -1.70 4.99
CA ILE A 10 -15.87 -1.85 3.63
C ILE A 10 -14.69 -2.19 2.71
N ASP A 11 -14.88 -3.17 1.84
CA ASP A 11 -13.92 -3.54 0.81
C ASP A 11 -13.73 -2.39 -0.18
N SER A 12 -12.67 -1.64 0.06
CA SER A 12 -12.32 -0.41 -0.64
C SER A 12 -10.81 -0.23 -0.63
N VAL A 13 -10.31 0.55 -1.58
CA VAL A 13 -8.88 0.87 -1.69
C VAL A 13 -8.38 1.48 -0.37
N GLY A 14 -7.24 1.02 0.13
CA GLY A 14 -6.68 1.41 1.42
C GLY A 14 -7.17 0.55 2.60
N ILE A 15 -8.48 0.33 2.74
CA ILE A 15 -9.02 -0.52 3.82
C ILE A 15 -8.67 -1.99 3.55
N GLY A 16 -8.92 -2.46 2.32
CA GLY A 16 -8.61 -3.83 1.90
C GLY A 16 -7.12 -4.17 1.97
N ASP A 17 -6.24 -3.17 1.85
CA ASP A 17 -4.79 -3.35 1.91
C ASP A 17 -4.28 -3.66 3.33
N THR A 18 -5.06 -3.27 4.35
CA THR A 18 -4.65 -3.37 5.77
C THR A 18 -5.34 -4.54 6.48
N ILE A 19 -6.55 -4.90 6.05
CA ILE A 19 -7.36 -5.95 6.67
C ILE A 19 -7.16 -7.28 5.95
N GLN A 20 -6.84 -8.33 6.69
CA GLN A 20 -6.84 -9.70 6.20
C GLN A 20 -8.20 -10.31 6.53
N ASP A 21 -9.10 -10.39 5.54
CA ASP A 21 -10.47 -10.87 5.71
C ASP A 21 -10.51 -12.25 6.37
N GLY A 22 -11.35 -12.40 7.39
CA GLY A 22 -11.46 -13.61 8.19
C GLY A 22 -10.33 -13.84 9.20
N GLN A 23 -9.27 -13.01 9.21
CA GLN A 23 -8.10 -13.20 10.08
C GLN A 23 -7.91 -12.05 11.08
N THR A 24 -7.79 -10.82 10.59
CA THR A 24 -7.62 -9.62 11.45
C THR A 24 -8.93 -8.83 11.61
N GLY A 25 -9.97 -9.27 10.90
CA GLY A 25 -11.24 -8.59 10.78
C GLY A 25 -12.06 -9.13 9.62
N PHE A 26 -13.03 -8.34 9.19
CA PHE A 26 -13.89 -8.63 8.06
C PHE A 26 -13.95 -7.45 7.09
N LEU A 27 -14.01 -7.76 5.79
CA LEU A 27 -14.27 -6.84 4.70
C LEU A 27 -15.66 -7.09 4.13
N ALA A 28 -16.60 -6.16 4.33
CA ALA A 28 -17.92 -6.23 3.74
C ALA A 28 -17.95 -5.55 2.37
N THR A 29 -18.80 -6.03 1.48
CA THR A 29 -19.22 -5.26 0.30
C THR A 29 -19.97 -3.99 0.74
N ASP A 30 -20.07 -2.98 -0.14
CA ASP A 30 -20.76 -1.71 0.14
C ASP A 30 -22.29 -1.85 0.10
N ASP A 31 -22.80 -2.82 0.85
CA ASP A 31 -24.23 -3.06 1.06
C ASP A 31 -24.52 -3.39 2.52
N LEU A 32 -25.71 -2.97 2.96
CA LEU A 32 -26.11 -3.09 4.36
C LEU A 32 -26.15 -4.54 4.84
N SER A 33 -26.59 -5.47 3.99
CA SER A 33 -26.77 -6.87 4.37
C SER A 33 -25.43 -7.54 4.69
N SER A 34 -24.42 -7.35 3.84
CA SER A 34 -23.06 -7.87 4.02
C SER A 34 -22.42 -7.32 5.29
N PHE A 35 -22.51 -6.01 5.48
CA PHE A 35 -21.98 -5.32 6.65
C PHE A 35 -22.62 -5.82 7.95
N THR A 36 -23.96 -5.83 8.01
CA THR A 36 -24.69 -6.25 9.21
C THR A 36 -24.40 -7.71 9.52
N ALA A 37 -24.41 -8.61 8.54
CA ALA A 37 -24.11 -10.02 8.79
C ALA A 37 -22.73 -10.24 9.41
N LYS A 38 -21.69 -9.61 8.85
CA LYS A 38 -20.30 -9.74 9.35
C LYS A 38 -20.10 -9.06 10.70
N LEU A 39 -20.71 -7.88 10.92
CA LEU A 39 -20.67 -7.19 12.21
C LEU A 39 -21.40 -8.00 13.29
N THR A 40 -22.60 -8.51 13.01
CA THR A 40 -23.36 -9.37 13.93
C THR A 40 -22.57 -10.60 14.32
N ARG A 41 -21.89 -11.25 13.37
CA ARG A 41 -20.99 -12.38 13.67
C ARG A 41 -19.88 -12.00 14.66
N LEU A 42 -19.22 -10.85 14.45
CA LEU A 42 -18.24 -10.35 15.43
C LEU A 42 -18.91 -10.10 16.80
N CYS A 43 -20.06 -9.44 16.86
CA CYS A 43 -20.72 -9.16 18.13
C CYS A 43 -21.12 -10.43 18.91
N LEU A 44 -21.56 -11.47 18.22
CA LEU A 44 -22.08 -12.70 18.84
C LEU A 44 -20.98 -13.72 19.18
N ASP A 45 -19.90 -13.80 18.41
CA ASP A 45 -18.82 -14.77 18.62
C ASP A 45 -17.63 -14.15 19.36
N SER A 46 -17.61 -14.28 20.69
CA SER A 46 -16.56 -13.72 21.55
C SER A 46 -15.18 -14.36 21.35
N ASN A 47 -15.14 -15.64 20.99
CA ASN A 47 -13.89 -16.34 20.73
C ASN A 47 -13.27 -15.83 19.44
N LEU A 48 -14.07 -15.76 18.37
CA LEU A 48 -13.65 -15.19 17.10
C LEU A 48 -13.15 -13.76 17.25
N ARG A 49 -13.86 -12.89 17.98
CA ARG A 49 -13.38 -11.52 18.24
C ARG A 49 -12.02 -11.51 18.92
N THR A 50 -11.82 -12.37 19.91
CA THR A 50 -10.57 -12.42 20.68
C THR A 50 -9.42 -12.91 19.80
N GLN A 51 -9.65 -13.96 19.01
CA GLN A 51 -8.68 -14.48 18.06
C GLN A 51 -8.30 -13.43 17.03
N MET A 52 -9.29 -12.82 16.37
CA MET A 52 -9.06 -11.80 15.36
C MET A 52 -8.42 -10.54 15.95
N GLY A 53 -8.78 -10.13 17.17
CA GLY A 53 -8.16 -9.00 17.87
C GLY A 53 -6.68 -9.22 18.13
N ARG A 54 -6.29 -10.43 18.58
CA ARG A 54 -4.88 -10.82 18.74
C ARG A 54 -4.14 -10.83 17.41
N ALA A 55 -4.73 -11.42 16.37
CA ALA A 55 -4.15 -11.41 15.03
C ALA A 55 -3.96 -9.98 14.52
N ALA A 56 -4.97 -9.12 14.70
CA ALA A 56 -4.90 -7.73 14.27
C ALA A 56 -3.84 -6.94 15.04
N ARG A 57 -3.65 -7.18 16.36
CA ARG A 57 -2.53 -6.60 17.13
C ARG A 57 -1.19 -7.01 16.55
N LYS A 58 -1.01 -8.31 16.28
CA LYS A 58 0.23 -8.84 15.69
C LYS A 58 0.51 -8.18 14.33
N THR A 59 -0.47 -8.15 13.44
CA THR A 59 -0.32 -7.56 12.09
C THR A 59 -0.05 -6.07 12.14
N SER A 60 -0.60 -5.33 13.12
CA SER A 60 -0.32 -3.89 13.24
C SER A 60 1.14 -3.54 13.48
N GLY A 61 1.96 -4.51 13.92
CA GLY A 61 3.40 -4.34 14.05
C GLY A 61 4.05 -3.86 12.75
N ALA A 62 3.59 -4.32 11.58
CA ALA A 62 4.12 -3.90 10.28
C ALA A 62 4.02 -2.39 10.01
N TYR A 63 3.10 -1.71 10.69
CA TYR A 63 2.85 -0.27 10.55
C TYR A 63 3.41 0.53 11.75
N ALA A 64 4.25 -0.07 12.58
CA ALA A 64 4.90 0.62 13.68
C ALA A 64 5.77 1.77 13.16
N ILE A 65 5.88 2.84 13.96
CA ILE A 65 6.59 4.05 13.55
C ILE A 65 8.07 3.76 13.28
N GLU A 66 8.67 2.85 14.03
CA GLU A 66 10.07 2.44 13.89
C GLU A 66 10.30 1.80 12.52
N GLN A 67 9.44 0.86 12.12
CA GLN A 67 9.53 0.17 10.82
C GLN A 67 9.27 1.12 9.66
N THR A 68 8.27 2.00 9.78
CA THR A 68 7.93 2.96 8.73
C THR A 68 9.04 3.99 8.55
N THR A 69 9.63 4.47 9.65
CA THR A 69 10.73 5.44 9.63
C THR A 69 11.99 4.82 9.05
N GLU A 70 12.32 3.58 9.40
CA GLU A 70 13.47 2.87 8.85
C GLU A 70 13.33 2.66 7.34
N ALA A 71 12.15 2.25 6.86
CA ALA A 71 11.88 2.10 5.43
C ALA A 71 12.06 3.42 4.67
N MET A 72 11.55 4.52 5.22
CA MET A 72 11.71 5.87 4.64
C MET A 72 13.16 6.34 4.63
N LEU A 73 13.89 6.14 5.73
CA LEU A 73 15.30 6.51 5.83
C LEU A 73 16.14 5.76 4.78
N LYS A 74 15.88 4.48 4.60
CA LYS A 74 16.56 3.65 3.60
C LYS A 74 16.35 4.17 2.17
N LEU A 75 15.15 4.66 1.86
CA LEU A 75 14.87 5.31 0.56
C LEU A 75 15.65 6.62 0.41
N TYR A 76 15.75 7.43 1.47
CA TYR A 76 16.55 8.66 1.42
C TYR A 76 18.03 8.38 1.23
N GLU A 77 18.59 7.40 1.95
CA GLU A 77 19.98 6.96 1.78
C GLU A 77 20.24 6.49 0.36
N GLN A 78 19.33 5.69 -0.21
CA GLN A 78 19.41 5.25 -1.61
C GLN A 78 19.45 6.43 -2.58
N LEU A 79 18.63 7.46 -2.37
CA LEU A 79 18.59 8.64 -3.24
C LEU A 79 19.84 9.52 -3.12
N ILE A 80 20.42 9.64 -1.93
CA ILE A 80 21.67 10.38 -1.70
C ILE A 80 22.84 9.70 -2.42
N HIS A 81 22.90 8.37 -2.39
CA HIS A 81 23.96 7.59 -3.01
C HIS A 81 23.69 7.22 -4.47
N ALA A 82 22.47 7.41 -4.96
CA ALA A 82 22.13 7.15 -6.35
C ALA A 82 22.92 8.11 -7.27
N PRO A 83 23.58 7.58 -8.33
CA PRO A 83 24.20 8.45 -9.32
C PRO A 83 23.12 9.34 -9.94
N ARG A 84 23.38 10.66 -9.98
CA ARG A 84 22.46 11.60 -10.62
C ARG A 84 22.14 11.10 -12.02
N PRO A 85 20.85 10.97 -12.40
CA PRO A 85 20.50 10.55 -13.74
C PRO A 85 21.19 11.50 -14.72
N LYS A 86 22.08 10.94 -15.57
CA LYS A 86 22.76 11.72 -16.61
C LYS A 86 21.68 12.44 -17.39
N ALA A 87 21.72 13.78 -17.39
CA ALA A 87 20.77 14.60 -18.12
C ALA A 87 20.58 13.99 -19.51
N ARG A 88 19.36 13.51 -19.79
CA ARG A 88 19.04 12.84 -21.05
C ARG A 88 19.42 13.84 -22.14
N LYS A 89 20.49 13.57 -22.90
CA LYS A 89 21.09 14.49 -23.88
C LYS A 89 20.04 14.85 -24.93
N ARG A 90 19.17 15.82 -24.65
CA ARG A 90 18.18 16.36 -25.58
C ARG A 90 18.88 16.83 -26.86
N THR A 91 20.11 17.31 -26.73
CA THR A 91 21.02 17.67 -27.82
C THR A 91 21.44 16.51 -28.73
N ALA A 92 21.56 15.28 -28.22
CA ALA A 92 21.93 14.13 -29.06
C ALA A 92 20.76 13.71 -29.97
N ARG A 93 19.54 13.73 -29.44
CA ARG A 93 18.33 13.44 -30.21
C ARG A 93 18.00 14.55 -31.22
N MET A 94 18.21 15.82 -30.84
CA MET A 94 18.02 16.96 -31.75
C MET A 94 19.04 16.98 -32.89
N ARG A 95 20.31 16.62 -32.63
CA ARG A 95 21.33 16.49 -33.67
C ARG A 95 21.03 15.36 -34.65
N ALA A 96 20.50 14.22 -34.18
CA ALA A 96 20.09 13.13 -35.07
C ALA A 96 18.96 13.56 -36.00
N ILE A 97 17.92 14.21 -35.46
CA ILE A 97 16.76 14.70 -36.23
C ILE A 97 17.18 15.78 -37.25
N LEU A 98 18.05 16.72 -36.88
CA LEU A 98 18.57 17.74 -37.80
C LEU A 98 19.42 17.13 -38.93
N LYS A 99 20.13 16.03 -38.65
CA LYS A 99 20.99 15.37 -39.66
C LYS A 99 20.16 14.62 -40.70
N ASP A 100 19.05 14.01 -40.29
CA ASP A 100 18.09 13.38 -41.21
C ASP A 100 17.36 14.44 -42.06
N LEU A 101 16.92 15.55 -41.45
CA LEU A 101 16.24 16.65 -42.16
C LEU A 101 17.14 17.40 -43.15
N MET A 102 18.44 17.51 -42.88
CA MET A 102 19.40 18.15 -43.80
C MET A 102 20.04 17.16 -44.80
N GLY A 103 19.73 15.86 -44.69
CA GLY A 103 20.28 14.79 -45.54
C GLY A 103 19.46 14.46 -46.78
N GLU A 104 18.20 14.90 -46.86
CA GLU A 104 17.28 14.60 -47.99
C GLU A 104 17.28 15.65 -49.12
N ALA A 105 18.19 16.63 -49.09
CA ALA A 105 18.34 17.62 -50.16
C ALA A 105 19.45 17.23 -51.16
N ARG A 106 19.27 16.10 -51.87
CA ARG A 106 20.00 15.80 -53.11
C ARG A 106 19.14 15.00 -54.07
#